data_AF-A0A6N7TU36-F1
#
_entry.id   AF-A0A6N7TU36-F1
#
_cell.length_a   1.000
_cell.length_b   1.000
_cell.length_c   1.000
_cell.angle_alpha   90.00
_cell.angle_beta   90.00
_cell.angle_gamma   90.00
#
_symmetry.space_group_name_H-M   'P 1'
#
loop_
_entity.id
_entity.type
_entity.pdbx_description
1 polymer ?
#
loop_
_entity_poly.entity_id
_entity_poly.type
_entity_poly.pdbx_seq_one_letter_code
_entity_poly.pdbx_strand_id
1 'polypeptide(L)'
;MTMIPAGDAGRRAAPWVCLRRCRYRMSVTTDRRDGFMKKGKVRIMASALFSKRPRRVDVMKGYEPMYDATLQECLQRPFYLYARGKGRSCRKEMWVFSLFVSFMDTCLTRVFSSGPLVVIPALFSLAMLVPMYALTVRRLHDLALSGWLALVLYVLIVVGFGLVVGSMVSDTLEGLDPSAPSPVGIVILLLAVVIRLVIMCVPSRRRHPVVDNGSLGASQTGTAQYPVDPNGR
;
A
#
# COMPACT_ATOMS: atom_id res chain seq x y z
N MET A 1 34.54 4.75 76.34
CA MET A 1 34.16 3.72 75.36
C MET A 1 35.25 3.65 74.30
N THR A 2 36.25 2.77 74.45
CA THR A 2 36.32 1.40 73.87
C THR A 2 36.21 1.41 72.34
N MET A 3 37.06 0.78 71.52
CA MET A 3 38.34 0.08 71.62
C MET A 3 38.79 -0.11 70.15
N ILE A 4 40.08 0.08 69.87
CA ILE A 4 41.05 -0.77 69.12
C ILE A 4 40.62 -1.53 67.83
N PRO A 5 41.54 -1.66 66.83
CA PRO A 5 41.31 -2.12 65.46
C PRO A 5 41.65 -3.62 65.23
N ALA A 6 41.33 -4.16 64.05
CA ALA A 6 41.83 -5.45 63.53
C ALA A 6 41.66 -5.48 62.00
N GLY A 7 42.53 -6.04 61.16
CA GLY A 7 43.73 -6.83 61.40
C GLY A 7 44.45 -7.08 60.07
N ASP A 8 45.75 -7.27 60.19
CA ASP A 8 46.71 -7.61 59.14
C ASP A 8 46.72 -9.13 58.86
N ALA A 9 47.54 -9.54 57.88
CA ALA A 9 47.85 -10.92 57.44
C ALA A 9 46.96 -11.49 56.32
N GLY A 10 47.48 -12.20 55.33
CA GLY A 10 48.79 -12.79 55.15
C GLY A 10 48.69 -13.82 54.02
N ARG A 11 49.71 -13.81 53.15
CA ARG A 11 49.93 -14.74 52.03
C ARG A 11 49.75 -16.22 52.40
N ARG A 12 49.16 -17.03 51.51
CA ARG A 12 49.82 -18.17 50.80
C ARG A 12 48.84 -19.12 50.08
N ALA A 13 49.37 -19.69 48.99
CA ALA A 13 49.07 -20.97 48.34
C ALA A 13 47.93 -21.07 47.29
N ALA A 14 48.38 -21.26 46.04
CA ALA A 14 47.71 -21.86 44.87
C ALA A 14 47.27 -23.32 45.17
N PRO A 15 46.58 -24.12 44.28
CA PRO A 15 46.70 -24.04 42.81
C PRO A 15 45.55 -24.61 41.92
N TRP A 16 45.73 -24.43 40.59
CA TRP A 16 45.13 -25.11 39.42
C TRP A 16 43.59 -25.27 39.33
N VAL A 17 42.96 -24.58 38.36
CA VAL A 17 42.32 -25.20 37.16
C VAL A 17 41.95 -24.11 36.14
N CYS A 18 42.31 -24.39 34.88
CA CYS A 18 42.06 -23.66 33.64
C CYS A 18 40.67 -23.01 33.48
N LEU A 19 40.63 -21.82 32.85
CA LEU A 19 40.05 -21.67 31.49
C LEU A 19 40.26 -20.25 30.90
N ARG A 20 41.08 -20.23 29.85
CA ARG A 20 41.01 -19.40 28.63
C ARG A 20 40.87 -17.88 28.76
N ARG A 21 42.05 -17.28 28.73
CA ARG A 21 42.40 -15.95 28.21
C ARG A 21 42.01 -15.83 26.71
N CYS A 22 41.16 -14.87 26.36
CA CYS A 22 41.15 -14.28 25.02
C CYS A 22 41.18 -12.76 25.16
N ARG A 23 42.39 -12.22 25.00
CA ARG A 23 42.75 -10.82 25.11
C ARG A 23 42.64 -10.21 23.72
N TYR A 24 41.57 -9.48 23.41
CA TYR A 24 41.50 -8.67 22.19
C TYR A 24 42.41 -7.46 22.36
N ARG A 25 43.61 -7.55 21.76
CA ARG A 25 44.53 -6.43 21.55
C ARG A 25 44.16 -5.80 20.21
N MET A 26 43.41 -4.68 20.22
CA MET A 26 43.23 -3.85 19.05
C MET A 26 44.50 -3.03 18.82
N SER A 27 45.34 -3.48 17.88
CA SER A 27 46.36 -2.63 17.25
C SER A 27 45.72 -1.98 16.03
N VAL A 28 45.40 -0.69 16.13
CA VAL A 28 45.03 0.15 14.99
C VAL A 28 46.32 0.47 14.24
N THR A 29 46.64 -0.31 13.23
CA THR A 29 47.64 0.05 12.22
C THR A 29 46.90 0.75 11.08
N THR A 30 46.99 2.07 11.05
CA THR A 30 46.64 2.86 9.87
C THR A 30 47.69 2.62 8.79
N ASP A 31 47.46 1.68 7.88
CA ASP A 31 48.24 1.58 6.64
C ASP A 31 47.51 2.36 5.54
N ARG A 32 48.12 3.49 5.18
CA ARG A 32 47.76 4.39 4.09
C ARG A 32 48.41 3.83 2.84
N ARG A 33 47.73 2.96 2.08
CA ARG A 33 48.14 2.59 0.72
C ARG A 33 46.94 2.22 -0.19
N ASP A 34 46.81 3.04 -1.21
CA ASP A 34 46.61 2.68 -2.62
C ASP A 34 45.22 2.29 -3.12
N GLY A 35 44.75 3.13 -4.05
CA GLY A 35 43.56 2.96 -4.84
C GLY A 35 43.59 1.66 -5.63
N PHE A 36 42.63 0.79 -5.35
CA PHE A 36 42.16 -0.21 -6.30
C PHE A 36 40.73 -0.59 -5.92
N MET A 37 39.76 0.26 -6.32
CA MET A 37 38.35 -0.13 -6.33
C MET A 37 38.20 -1.32 -7.31
N LYS A 38 38.32 -2.53 -6.76
CA LYS A 38 38.16 -3.79 -7.48
C LYS A 38 36.83 -3.77 -8.25
N LYS A 39 36.92 -3.83 -9.58
CA LYS A 39 35.82 -4.02 -10.56
C LYS A 39 34.85 -5.17 -10.21
N GLY A 40 35.19 -6.05 -9.25
CA GLY A 40 34.33 -7.13 -8.75
C GLY A 40 33.16 -6.69 -7.86
N LYS A 41 33.20 -5.53 -7.20
CA LYS A 41 32.08 -5.08 -6.33
C LYS A 41 30.87 -4.56 -7.11
N VAL A 42 31.07 -4.04 -8.32
CA VAL A 42 29.99 -3.45 -9.13
C VAL A 42 29.07 -4.53 -9.71
N ARG A 43 29.59 -5.72 -10.03
CA ARG A 43 28.76 -6.84 -10.54
C ARG A 43 27.86 -7.48 -9.47
N ILE A 44 28.24 -7.44 -8.20
CA ILE A 44 27.46 -8.06 -7.10
C ILE A 44 26.30 -7.15 -6.67
N MET A 45 26.43 -5.82 -6.80
CA MET A 45 25.31 -4.91 -6.51
C MET A 45 24.25 -4.90 -7.62
N ALA A 46 24.62 -5.17 -8.87
CA ALA A 46 23.68 -5.22 -9.99
C ALA A 46 22.74 -6.44 -9.92
N SER A 47 23.21 -7.58 -9.42
CA SER A 47 22.37 -8.78 -9.21
C SER A 47 21.45 -8.67 -7.99
N ALA A 48 21.79 -7.82 -7.00
CA ALA A 48 20.93 -7.52 -5.86
C ALA A 48 19.71 -6.65 -6.26
N LEU A 49 19.82 -5.84 -7.32
CA LEU A 49 18.70 -5.04 -7.84
C LEU A 49 17.60 -5.89 -8.50
N PHE A 50 17.96 -7.09 -9.00
CA PHE A 50 17.03 -8.06 -9.60
C PHE A 50 16.83 -9.31 -8.74
N SER A 51 17.24 -9.26 -7.46
CA SER A 51 16.87 -10.30 -6.50
C SER A 51 15.34 -10.35 -6.47
N LYS A 52 14.77 -11.46 -6.94
CA LYS A 52 13.34 -11.72 -6.92
C LYS A 52 12.85 -11.44 -5.52
N ARG A 53 12.13 -10.33 -5.32
CA ARG A 53 11.52 -10.03 -4.02
C ARG A 53 10.68 -11.26 -3.66
N PRO A 54 10.84 -11.84 -2.46
CA PRO A 54 10.02 -12.98 -2.06
C PRO A 54 8.55 -12.57 -2.16
N ARG A 55 7.70 -13.51 -2.58
CA ARG A 55 6.26 -13.25 -2.77
C ARG A 55 5.66 -12.91 -1.41
N ARG A 56 5.46 -11.63 -1.10
CA ARG A 56 4.96 -11.15 0.20
C ARG A 56 3.45 -11.33 0.36
N VAL A 57 2.96 -12.56 0.15
CA VAL A 57 1.52 -12.87 0.24
C VAL A 57 0.97 -12.64 1.64
N ASP A 58 1.79 -12.81 2.67
CA ASP A 58 1.42 -12.62 4.07
C ASP A 58 1.21 -11.13 4.37
N VAL A 59 2.09 -10.28 3.83
CA VAL A 59 2.00 -8.81 3.95
C VAL A 59 0.80 -8.29 3.16
N MET A 60 0.51 -8.85 1.98
CA MET A 60 -0.70 -8.48 1.22
C MET A 60 -2.00 -8.75 1.99
N LYS A 61 -2.01 -9.82 2.80
CA LYS A 61 -3.14 -10.18 3.67
C LYS A 61 -3.25 -9.31 4.92
N GLY A 62 -2.23 -8.49 5.22
CA GLY A 62 -2.19 -7.60 6.36
C GLY A 62 -3.14 -6.41 6.26
N TYR A 63 -3.54 -5.87 7.42
CA TYR A 63 -4.42 -4.70 7.54
C TYR A 63 -3.69 -3.37 7.32
N GLU A 64 -2.35 -3.38 7.34
CA GLU A 64 -1.51 -2.18 7.26
C GLU A 64 -1.25 -1.74 5.81
N PRO A 65 -1.19 -0.43 5.54
CA PRO A 65 -0.96 0.09 4.20
C PRO A 65 0.46 -0.26 3.69
N MET A 66 0.58 -0.75 2.45
CA MET A 66 1.86 -1.15 1.83
C MET A 66 2.34 -0.08 0.84
N TYR A 67 3.31 0.74 1.23
CA TYR A 67 3.82 1.85 0.40
C TYR A 67 4.79 1.40 -0.69
N ASP A 68 5.53 0.32 -0.42
CA ASP A 68 6.55 -0.26 -1.31
C ASP A 68 5.97 -1.26 -2.32
N ALA A 69 4.63 -1.37 -2.41
CA ALA A 69 3.94 -2.31 -3.28
C ALA A 69 4.28 -2.10 -4.76
N THR A 70 4.48 -3.20 -5.48
CA THR A 70 4.61 -3.24 -6.95
C THR A 70 3.27 -3.09 -7.64
N LEU A 71 3.25 -2.88 -8.97
CA LEU A 71 2.01 -2.74 -9.74
C LEU A 71 1.10 -3.97 -9.60
N GLN A 72 1.67 -5.19 -9.69
CA GLN A 72 0.91 -6.43 -9.56
C GLN A 72 0.25 -6.55 -8.17
N GLU A 73 0.99 -6.22 -7.12
CA GLU A 73 0.47 -6.26 -5.74
C GLU A 73 -0.65 -5.25 -5.53
N CYS A 74 -0.53 -4.07 -6.15
CA CYS A 74 -1.57 -3.04 -6.11
C CYS A 74 -2.88 -3.50 -6.78
N LEU A 75 -2.81 -4.36 -7.80
CA LEU A 75 -4.00 -4.87 -8.50
C LEU A 75 -4.67 -6.03 -7.77
N GLN A 76 -3.89 -6.90 -7.12
CA GLN A 76 -4.42 -8.08 -6.45
C GLN A 76 -5.03 -7.76 -5.09
N ARG A 77 -4.47 -6.79 -4.39
CA ARG A 77 -4.83 -6.49 -3.00
C ARG A 77 -6.28 -6.00 -2.78
N PRO A 78 -6.88 -5.19 -3.67
CA PRO A 78 -8.29 -4.81 -3.56
C PRO A 78 -9.24 -6.00 -3.48
N PHE A 79 -8.98 -7.07 -4.24
CA PHE A 79 -9.77 -8.31 -4.23
C PHE A 79 -9.65 -9.06 -2.90
N TYR A 80 -8.44 -9.16 -2.35
CA TYR A 80 -8.22 -9.82 -1.05
C TYR A 80 -8.86 -9.05 0.12
N LEU A 81 -8.70 -7.73 0.14
CA LEU A 81 -9.27 -6.89 1.19
C LEU A 81 -10.79 -6.81 1.06
N TYR A 82 -11.35 -6.94 -0.15
CA TYR A 82 -12.80 -6.97 -0.37
C TYR A 82 -13.43 -8.15 0.36
N ALA A 83 -12.89 -9.36 0.17
CA ALA A 83 -13.40 -10.57 0.82
C ALA A 83 -13.34 -10.53 2.37
N ARG A 84 -12.47 -9.70 2.97
CA ARG A 84 -12.30 -9.62 4.43
C ARG A 84 -13.01 -8.42 5.08
N GLY A 85 -13.49 -7.45 4.30
CA GLY A 85 -14.25 -6.28 4.79
C GLY A 85 -13.48 -5.30 5.70
N LYS A 86 -12.19 -5.54 6.00
CA LYS A 86 -11.38 -4.73 6.93
C LYS A 86 -9.97 -4.52 6.37
N GLY A 87 -9.38 -3.38 6.67
CA GLY A 87 -8.00 -3.03 6.31
C GLY A 87 -7.85 -1.65 5.69
N ARG A 88 -6.62 -1.12 5.70
CA ARG A 88 -6.26 0.17 5.11
C ARG A 88 -5.68 -0.06 3.71
N SER A 89 -6.01 0.81 2.78
CA SER A 89 -5.40 0.82 1.46
C SER A 89 -4.33 1.92 1.39
N CYS A 90 -3.43 1.86 0.41
CA CYS A 90 -2.54 2.97 0.05
C CYS A 90 -3.15 3.85 -1.06
N ARG A 91 -2.78 5.14 -1.11
CA ARG A 91 -3.16 6.02 -2.23
C ARG A 91 -2.68 5.44 -3.57
N LYS A 92 -1.43 4.97 -3.60
CA LYS A 92 -0.84 4.31 -4.78
C LYS A 92 -1.69 3.13 -5.28
N GLU A 93 -2.08 2.23 -4.39
CA GLU A 93 -2.90 1.06 -4.73
C GLU A 93 -4.24 1.47 -5.33
N MET A 94 -4.92 2.43 -4.70
CA MET A 94 -6.19 2.94 -5.17
C MET A 94 -6.10 3.58 -6.56
N TRP A 95 -5.08 4.41 -6.80
CA TRP A 95 -4.89 5.06 -8.10
C TRP A 95 -4.52 4.07 -9.20
N VAL A 96 -3.58 3.15 -8.92
CA VAL A 96 -3.19 2.10 -9.88
C VAL A 96 -4.38 1.23 -10.24
N PHE A 97 -5.20 0.84 -9.25
CA PHE A 97 -6.40 0.04 -9.51
C PHE A 97 -7.46 0.82 -10.29
N SER A 98 -7.73 2.08 -9.93
CA SER A 98 -8.74 2.90 -10.62
C SER A 98 -8.36 3.17 -12.08
N LEU A 99 -7.08 3.47 -12.34
CA LEU A 99 -6.58 3.66 -13.70
C LEU A 99 -6.63 2.36 -14.51
N PHE A 100 -6.26 1.23 -13.91
CA PHE A 100 -6.34 -0.08 -14.55
C PHE A 100 -7.77 -0.44 -14.95
N VAL A 101 -8.74 -0.27 -14.04
CA VAL A 101 -10.15 -0.56 -14.32
C VAL A 101 -10.67 0.35 -15.44
N SER A 102 -10.38 1.65 -15.38
CA SER A 102 -10.83 2.62 -16.40
C SER A 102 -10.21 2.32 -17.78
N PHE A 103 -8.94 1.94 -17.80
CA PHE A 103 -8.25 1.53 -19.03
C PHE A 103 -8.87 0.25 -19.62
N MET A 104 -9.06 -0.78 -18.81
CA MET A 104 -9.66 -2.04 -19.27
C MET A 104 -11.09 -1.85 -19.77
N ASP A 105 -11.89 -1.06 -19.06
CA ASP A 105 -13.26 -0.74 -19.45
C ASP A 105 -13.32 -0.02 -20.81
N THR A 106 -12.43 0.95 -21.01
CA THR A 106 -12.29 1.64 -22.31
C THR A 106 -11.84 0.67 -23.41
N CYS A 107 -10.83 -0.16 -23.16
CA CYS A 107 -10.35 -1.15 -24.13
C CYS A 107 -11.45 -2.14 -24.53
N LEU A 108 -12.16 -2.70 -23.55
CA LEU A 108 -13.25 -3.64 -23.79
C LEU A 108 -14.38 -2.98 -24.59
N THR A 109 -14.78 -1.77 -24.22
CA THR A 109 -15.85 -1.04 -24.92
C THR A 109 -15.48 -0.75 -26.38
N ARG A 110 -14.20 -0.46 -26.67
CA ARG A 110 -13.74 -0.22 -28.05
C ARG A 110 -13.70 -1.51 -28.88
N VAL A 111 -13.21 -2.60 -28.29
CA VAL A 111 -13.08 -3.90 -28.98
C VAL A 111 -14.44 -4.56 -29.21
N PHE A 112 -15.35 -4.47 -28.24
CA PHE A 112 -16.67 -5.11 -28.26
C PHE A 112 -17.81 -4.08 -28.43
N SER A 113 -17.60 -3.10 -29.31
CA SER A 113 -18.57 -2.01 -29.54
C SER A 113 -19.82 -2.43 -30.33
N SER A 114 -19.77 -3.57 -31.04
CA SER A 114 -20.89 -4.06 -31.86
C SER A 114 -20.99 -5.59 -31.84
N GLY A 115 -22.20 -6.12 -32.02
CA GLY A 115 -22.47 -7.56 -32.08
C GLY A 115 -22.93 -8.18 -30.76
N PRO A 116 -23.12 -9.51 -30.71
CA PRO A 116 -23.67 -10.20 -29.53
C PRO A 116 -22.78 -10.12 -28.29
N LEU A 117 -21.50 -9.76 -28.46
CA LEU A 117 -20.51 -9.67 -27.38
C LEU A 117 -20.47 -8.28 -26.69
N VAL A 118 -21.34 -7.34 -27.08
CA VAL A 118 -21.50 -6.02 -26.41
C VAL A 118 -21.79 -6.12 -24.91
N VAL A 119 -22.27 -7.28 -24.46
CA VAL A 119 -22.55 -7.54 -23.04
C VAL A 119 -21.27 -7.74 -22.21
N ILE A 120 -20.13 -8.07 -22.83
CA ILE A 120 -18.86 -8.34 -22.11
C ILE A 120 -18.36 -7.12 -21.33
N PRO A 121 -18.24 -5.90 -21.93
CA PRO A 121 -17.90 -4.69 -21.17
C PRO A 121 -18.84 -4.42 -20.00
N ALA A 122 -20.14 -4.62 -20.17
CA ALA A 122 -21.13 -4.43 -19.12
C ALA A 122 -20.94 -5.42 -17.95
N LEU A 123 -20.64 -6.69 -18.24
CA LEU A 123 -20.33 -7.68 -17.20
C LEU A 123 -19.01 -7.38 -16.48
N PHE A 124 -17.99 -6.94 -17.21
CA PHE A 124 -16.71 -6.55 -16.64
C PHE A 124 -16.85 -5.36 -15.68
N SER A 125 -17.54 -4.30 -16.12
CA SER A 125 -17.78 -3.12 -15.28
C SER A 125 -18.56 -3.48 -14.01
N LEU A 126 -19.55 -4.37 -14.10
CA LEU A 126 -20.30 -4.85 -12.95
C LEU A 126 -19.43 -5.68 -11.98
N ALA A 127 -18.56 -6.56 -12.51
CA ALA A 127 -17.63 -7.33 -11.69
C ALA A 127 -16.61 -6.43 -10.97
N MET A 128 -16.13 -5.38 -11.64
CA MET A 128 -15.18 -4.42 -11.07
C MET A 128 -15.83 -3.36 -10.18
N LEU A 129 -17.15 -3.18 -10.27
CA LEU A 129 -17.92 -2.25 -9.44
C LEU A 129 -17.72 -2.53 -7.95
N VAL A 130 -17.75 -3.81 -7.59
CA VAL A 130 -17.66 -4.32 -6.22
C VAL A 130 -16.32 -3.98 -5.53
N PRO A 131 -15.15 -4.35 -6.08
CA PRO A 131 -13.87 -3.98 -5.47
C PRO A 131 -13.63 -2.47 -5.48
N MET A 132 -14.09 -1.75 -6.53
CA MET A 132 -13.99 -0.28 -6.59
C MET A 132 -14.82 0.41 -5.49
N TYR A 133 -16.02 -0.11 -5.24
CA TYR A 133 -16.89 0.37 -4.16
C TYR A 133 -16.23 0.16 -2.79
N ALA A 134 -15.72 -1.05 -2.55
CA ALA A 134 -15.06 -1.40 -1.29
C ALA A 134 -13.83 -0.53 -0.99
N LEU A 135 -13.05 -0.17 -2.01
CA LEU A 135 -11.95 0.78 -1.87
C LEU A 135 -12.44 2.18 -1.47
N THR A 136 -13.52 2.64 -2.11
CA THR A 136 -14.11 3.96 -1.83
C THR A 136 -14.63 4.02 -0.40
N VAL A 137 -15.35 3.00 0.07
CA VAL A 137 -15.81 2.89 1.47
C VAL A 137 -14.63 2.95 2.45
N ARG A 138 -13.54 2.22 2.19
CA ARG A 138 -12.33 2.28 3.04
C ARG A 138 -11.74 3.67 3.10
N ARG A 139 -11.75 4.41 1.98
CA ARG A 139 -11.27 5.81 1.96
C ARG A 139 -12.13 6.73 2.78
N LEU A 140 -13.45 6.63 2.65
CA LEU A 140 -14.34 7.44 3.46
C LEU A 140 -14.14 7.15 4.95
N HIS A 141 -13.98 5.88 5.33
CA HIS A 141 -13.63 5.52 6.70
C HIS A 141 -12.27 6.08 7.14
N ASP A 142 -11.26 6.08 6.26
CA ASP A 142 -9.95 6.69 6.51
C ASP A 142 -10.01 8.23 6.67
N LEU A 143 -11.06 8.87 6.16
CA LEU A 143 -11.35 10.30 6.30
C LEU A 143 -12.25 10.64 7.50
N ALA A 144 -12.64 9.62 8.29
CA ALA A 144 -13.63 9.71 9.37
C ALA A 144 -15.04 10.12 8.88
N LEU A 145 -15.38 9.78 7.63
CA LEU A 145 -16.71 9.94 7.04
C LEU A 145 -17.47 8.60 7.05
N SER A 146 -18.79 8.67 6.92
CA SER A 146 -19.63 7.47 6.86
C SER A 146 -19.43 6.72 5.53
N GLY A 147 -19.33 5.39 5.60
CA GLY A 147 -19.19 4.54 4.41
C GLY A 147 -20.39 4.60 3.46
N TRP A 148 -21.57 4.94 3.98
CA TRP A 148 -22.81 5.09 3.22
C TRP A 148 -22.76 6.19 2.15
N LEU A 149 -21.95 7.23 2.37
CA LEU A 149 -21.75 8.28 1.37
C LEU A 149 -21.12 7.72 0.08
N ALA A 150 -20.38 6.61 0.14
CA ALA A 150 -19.91 5.94 -1.07
C ALA A 150 -21.08 5.44 -1.92
N LEU A 151 -22.16 4.93 -1.31
CA LEU A 151 -23.33 4.43 -2.04
C LEU A 151 -24.02 5.57 -2.77
N VAL A 152 -24.23 6.69 -2.08
CA VAL A 152 -24.83 7.90 -2.67
C VAL A 152 -24.03 8.36 -3.90
N LEU A 153 -22.69 8.40 -3.80
CA LEU A 153 -21.85 8.79 -4.93
C LEU A 153 -21.97 7.82 -6.12
N TYR A 154 -22.03 6.51 -5.86
CA TYR A 154 -22.21 5.53 -6.93
C TYR A 154 -23.58 5.61 -7.58
N VAL A 155 -24.64 5.84 -6.80
CA VAL A 155 -25.99 6.05 -7.33
C VAL A 155 -26.02 7.29 -8.22
N LEU A 156 -25.39 8.39 -7.81
CA LEU A 156 -25.31 9.59 -8.65
C LEU A 156 -24.58 9.34 -9.99
N ILE A 157 -23.51 8.55 -9.98
CA ILE A 157 -22.80 8.17 -11.20
C ILE A 157 -23.71 7.34 -12.12
N VAL A 158 -24.41 6.33 -11.57
CA VAL A 158 -25.31 5.47 -12.35
C VAL A 158 -26.50 6.24 -12.92
N VAL A 159 -27.12 7.11 -12.11
CA VAL A 159 -28.24 7.96 -12.55
C VAL A 159 -27.78 8.95 -13.62
N GLY A 160 -26.66 9.64 -13.40
CA GLY A 160 -26.10 10.57 -14.39
C GLY A 160 -25.75 9.89 -15.71
N PHE A 161 -25.12 8.71 -15.66
CA PHE A 161 -24.82 7.90 -16.83
C PHE A 161 -26.09 7.42 -17.54
N GLY A 162 -27.08 6.93 -16.79
CA GLY A 162 -28.37 6.48 -17.32
C GLY A 162 -29.16 7.60 -18.00
N LEU A 163 -29.12 8.83 -17.48
CA LEU A 163 -29.75 9.99 -18.12
C LEU A 163 -29.06 10.38 -19.43
N VAL A 164 -27.73 10.29 -19.49
CA VAL A 164 -26.97 10.55 -20.73
C VAL A 164 -27.31 9.49 -21.77
N VAL A 165 -27.11 8.20 -21.45
CA VAL A 165 -27.38 7.11 -22.40
C VAL A 165 -28.86 7.04 -22.77
N GLY A 166 -29.75 7.20 -21.79
CA GLY A 166 -31.20 7.20 -22.00
C GLY A 166 -31.63 8.26 -22.99
N SER A 167 -31.14 9.51 -22.87
CA SER A 167 -31.45 10.56 -23.85
C SER A 167 -31.00 10.19 -25.27
N MET A 168 -29.82 9.59 -25.43
CA MET A 168 -29.32 9.20 -26.75
C MET A 168 -30.09 8.03 -27.34
N VAL A 169 -30.51 7.07 -26.52
CA VAL A 169 -31.29 5.92 -26.97
C VAL A 169 -32.71 6.35 -27.31
N SER A 170 -33.35 7.19 -26.51
CA SER A 170 -34.69 7.71 -26.77
C SER A 170 -34.78 8.36 -28.16
N ASP A 171 -33.85 9.23 -28.51
CA ASP A 171 -33.81 9.88 -29.83
C ASP A 171 -33.72 8.85 -30.97
N THR A 172 -32.87 7.83 -30.81
CA THR A 172 -32.74 6.76 -31.82
C THR A 172 -33.99 5.89 -31.96
N LEU A 173 -34.75 5.69 -30.89
CA LEU A 173 -35.99 4.91 -30.91
C LEU A 173 -37.13 5.69 -31.59
N GLU A 174 -37.15 7.01 -31.45
CA GLU A 174 -38.11 7.89 -32.09
C GLU A 174 -37.75 8.20 -33.56
N GLY A 175 -36.58 7.74 -34.04
CA GLY A 175 -36.09 7.98 -35.39
C GLY A 175 -35.68 9.43 -35.64
N LEU A 176 -35.42 10.18 -34.56
CA LEU A 176 -34.94 11.56 -34.61
C LEU A 176 -33.42 11.57 -34.81
N ASP A 177 -32.91 12.68 -35.36
CA ASP A 177 -31.46 12.92 -35.36
C ASP A 177 -30.95 12.96 -33.91
N PRO A 178 -29.77 12.37 -33.62
CA PRO A 178 -29.24 12.32 -32.25
C PRO A 178 -29.10 13.73 -31.69
N SER A 179 -29.88 14.04 -30.66
CA SER A 179 -29.78 15.34 -30.00
C SER A 179 -28.56 15.38 -29.07
N ALA A 180 -28.25 16.54 -28.50
CA ALA A 180 -27.17 16.61 -27.53
C ALA A 180 -27.53 15.83 -26.26
N PRO A 181 -26.57 15.11 -25.64
CA PRO A 181 -26.83 14.37 -24.41
C PRO A 181 -27.37 15.27 -23.31
N SER A 182 -28.28 14.73 -22.48
CA SER A 182 -28.99 15.52 -21.49
C SER A 182 -28.03 16.36 -20.62
N PRO A 183 -28.15 17.71 -20.62
CA PRO A 183 -27.21 18.57 -19.90
C PRO A 183 -27.27 18.31 -18.39
N VAL A 184 -28.45 17.94 -17.88
CA VAL A 184 -28.65 17.54 -16.48
C VAL A 184 -27.86 16.27 -16.16
N GLY A 185 -27.92 15.25 -17.01
CA GLY A 185 -27.17 14.01 -16.83
C GLY A 185 -25.66 14.25 -16.80
N ILE A 186 -25.16 15.10 -17.71
CA ILE A 186 -23.75 15.50 -17.78
C ILE A 186 -23.31 16.22 -16.50
N VAL A 187 -24.07 17.21 -16.02
CA VAL A 187 -23.72 17.96 -14.81
C VAL A 187 -23.68 17.05 -13.58
N ILE A 188 -24.66 16.17 -13.41
CA ILE A 188 -24.69 15.20 -12.31
C ILE A 188 -23.48 14.27 -12.37
N LEU A 189 -23.19 13.73 -13.56
CA LEU A 189 -22.07 12.82 -13.77
C LEU A 189 -20.72 13.50 -13.48
N LEU A 190 -20.50 14.70 -14.02
CA LEU A 190 -19.28 15.48 -13.79
C LEU A 190 -19.11 15.83 -12.31
N LEU A 191 -20.17 16.29 -11.66
CA LEU A 191 -20.14 16.61 -10.23
C LEU A 191 -19.79 15.37 -9.39
N ALA A 192 -20.43 14.23 -9.66
CA ALA A 192 -20.17 12.99 -8.94
C ALA A 192 -18.73 12.48 -9.16
N VAL A 193 -18.22 12.58 -10.39
CA VAL A 193 -16.82 12.24 -10.71
C VAL A 193 -15.85 13.18 -10.00
N VAL A 194 -16.09 14.49 -10.01
CA VAL A 194 -15.24 15.47 -9.32
C VAL A 194 -15.23 15.21 -7.81
N ILE A 195 -16.40 15.04 -7.18
CA ILE A 195 -16.48 14.74 -5.74
C ILE A 195 -15.71 13.45 -5.41
N ARG A 196 -15.88 12.40 -6.23
CA ARG A 196 -15.14 11.15 -6.07
C ARG A 196 -13.63 11.35 -6.18
N LEU A 197 -13.16 12.10 -7.18
CA LEU A 197 -11.74 12.40 -7.36
C LEU A 197 -11.19 13.22 -6.20
N VAL A 198 -11.93 14.20 -5.70
CA VAL A 198 -11.56 14.98 -4.52
C VAL A 198 -11.39 14.05 -3.31
N ILE A 199 -12.36 13.19 -3.02
CA ILE A 199 -12.26 12.21 -1.92
C ILE A 199 -11.03 11.29 -2.06
N MET A 200 -10.70 10.91 -3.31
CA MET A 200 -9.51 10.10 -3.61
C MET A 200 -8.19 10.89 -3.48
N CYS A 201 -8.21 12.20 -3.73
CA CYS A 201 -7.04 13.08 -3.61
C CYS A 201 -6.78 13.54 -2.16
N VAL A 202 -7.83 13.68 -1.34
CA VAL A 202 -7.72 14.21 0.02
C VAL A 202 -6.77 13.33 0.85
N PRO A 203 -5.74 13.92 1.49
CA PRO A 203 -4.83 13.16 2.35
C PRO A 203 -5.57 12.59 3.55
N SER A 204 -5.27 11.34 3.91
CA SER A 204 -5.81 10.72 5.12
C SER A 204 -5.33 11.48 6.36
N ARG A 205 -6.20 11.61 7.37
CA ARG A 205 -5.91 12.32 8.63
C ARG A 205 -4.80 11.67 9.47
N ARG A 206 -4.43 10.41 9.21
CA ARG A 206 -3.38 9.72 9.96
C ARG A 206 -2.02 9.85 9.28
N ARG A 207 -1.04 10.40 10.00
CA ARG A 207 0.37 10.40 9.58
C ARG A 207 0.90 8.98 9.54
N HIS A 208 1.70 8.68 8.52
CA HIS A 208 2.48 7.45 8.47
C HIS A 208 3.76 7.65 9.29
N PRO A 209 4.20 6.66 10.07
CA PRO A 209 5.59 6.65 10.50
C PRO A 209 6.44 6.63 9.22
N VAL A 210 7.42 7.53 9.15
CA VAL A 210 8.40 7.51 8.07
C VAL A 210 9.11 6.16 8.17
N VAL A 211 8.81 5.26 7.23
CA VAL A 211 9.63 4.07 7.03
C VAL A 211 10.86 4.60 6.32
N ASP A 212 11.90 4.91 7.10
CA ASP A 212 13.22 5.03 6.53
C ASP A 212 13.51 3.70 5.87
N ASN A 213 13.54 3.68 4.54
CA ASN A 213 14.11 2.60 3.75
C ASN A 213 15.63 2.64 3.93
N GLY A 214 16.09 2.66 5.20
CA GLY A 214 17.48 2.64 5.56
C GLY A 214 18.12 1.49 4.81
N SER A 215 19.21 1.82 4.11
CA SER A 215 20.35 0.95 3.86
C SER A 215 20.11 -0.51 4.19
N LEU A 216 20.17 -1.38 3.17
CA LEU A 216 20.32 -2.84 3.29
C LEU A 216 21.23 -3.18 4.48
N GLY A 217 20.63 -3.37 5.64
CA GLY A 217 21.26 -3.54 6.92
C GLY A 217 20.48 -4.64 7.58
N ALA A 218 21.12 -5.79 7.67
CA ALA A 218 20.58 -7.00 8.24
C ALA A 218 19.91 -6.72 9.59
N SER A 219 18.60 -6.97 9.69
CA SER A 219 17.90 -7.61 10.81
C SER A 219 16.42 -7.23 10.75
N GLN A 220 15.58 -8.14 10.27
CA GLN A 220 14.14 -8.14 10.60
C GLN A 220 13.72 -9.57 10.93
N THR A 221 14.27 -10.09 12.03
CA THR A 221 13.47 -10.88 12.97
C THR A 221 13.06 -9.92 14.07
N GLY A 222 11.81 -9.47 14.04
CA GLY A 222 11.29 -8.53 15.00
C GLY A 222 9.88 -8.14 14.62
N THR A 223 8.92 -8.88 15.17
CA THR A 223 7.52 -8.49 15.29
C THR A 223 7.39 -7.00 15.56
N ALA A 224 6.57 -6.31 14.76
CA ALA A 224 6.13 -4.95 15.04
C ALA A 224 5.33 -4.94 16.34
N GLN A 225 6.04 -4.83 17.45
CA GLN A 225 5.48 -4.68 18.77
C GLN A 225 5.21 -3.19 18.94
N TYR A 226 3.94 -2.82 18.86
CA TYR A 226 3.51 -1.47 19.25
C TYR A 226 3.92 -1.24 20.71
N PRO A 227 4.52 -0.07 21.05
CA PRO A 227 4.75 0.25 22.44
C PRO A 227 3.39 0.37 23.14
N VAL A 228 3.14 -0.52 24.09
CA VAL A 228 2.06 -0.39 25.06
C VAL A 228 2.43 0.80 25.94
N ASP A 229 1.55 1.80 25.98
CA ASP A 229 1.65 2.91 26.93
C ASP A 229 1.61 2.34 28.35
N PRO A 230 2.68 2.49 29.17
CA PRO A 230 2.67 1.98 30.53
C PRO A 230 1.75 2.77 31.48
N ASN A 231 1.16 3.88 31.01
CA ASN A 231 0.25 4.73 31.79
C ASN A 231 -1.09 4.95 31.09
N GLY A 232 -1.70 3.88 30.58
CA GLY A 232 -3.09 3.87 30.15
C GLY A 232 -4.05 4.18 31.30
N ARG A 233 -4.27 5.48 31.53
CA ARG A 233 -5.53 6.05 32.01
C ARG A 233 -6.25 6.69 30.84
#